data_AF-A0A1H8GII6-F1
#
_entry.id   AF-A0A1H8GII6-F1
#
_cell.length_a   1.000
_cell.length_b   1.000
_cell.length_c   1.000
_cell.angle_alpha   90.00
_cell.angle_beta   90.00
_cell.angle_gamma   90.00
#
_symmetry.space_group_name_H-M   'P 1'
#
loop_
_entity.id
_entity.type
_entity.pdbx_description
1 polymer ?
#
loop_
_entity_poly.entity_id
_entity_poly.type
_entity_poly.pdbx_seq_one_letter_code
_entity_poly.pdbx_strand_id
1 'polypeptide(L)'
;MPEPYGPDPRDEGLGISDWERSDGWRADFDPPAPADSPAPPALPAWPRPRPRPQYDPPEDPRPAPPGAPPSDPQRFAGPRAGEPRADDLPGGGPHGGPHDRPHNAARAEPAVPDWSVVEVGTPGHVFEARPPAGSPYRPDTVVDGWSTDLVTMRLACVRGYGHRYSGTPREDDCAVAVHEATGSVVFAVADGVSAAPQSATGAALASRGAVTDLLRQLDADVPALDWTHVVRTAAWSLVARAAGGREPESAYAEEAERLYATTLVAGVVRADRYGVPEVHLVQVGDSGAWLLDRGDGRYRRLLATKDSHGREVLSSGVTPLPRVPSPLAQQSVALGPSSVLLVGTDGFGDALGDGEGAVGRLFHRGLSAPPPVLGFAHLLDFSRETFDDDRTLLAVWPRHLLPEPRR
;
A
#
# COMPACT_ATOMS: atom_id res chain seq x y z
N MET A 1 -56.94 4.76 54.84
CA MET A 1 -57.05 4.17 53.49
C MET A 1 -56.49 5.19 52.52
N PRO A 2 -55.48 4.83 51.73
CA PRO A 2 -54.08 4.83 52.21
C PRO A 2 -53.12 5.61 51.29
N GLU A 3 -52.08 6.17 51.93
CA GLU A 3 -50.63 6.06 51.70
C GLU A 3 -49.98 6.12 50.28
N PRO A 4 -48.67 6.50 50.24
CA PRO A 4 -47.97 7.21 49.17
C PRO A 4 -47.09 6.28 48.31
N TYR A 5 -46.46 6.78 47.24
CA TYR A 5 -45.19 6.19 46.75
C TYR A 5 -44.43 7.19 45.86
N GLY A 6 -43.26 7.62 46.32
CA GLY A 6 -42.13 7.94 45.46
C GLY A 6 -41.18 6.74 45.40
N PRO A 7 -40.41 6.59 44.32
CA PRO A 7 -38.93 6.60 44.44
C PRO A 7 -38.28 7.50 43.35
N ASP A 8 -37.30 8.33 43.70
CA ASP A 8 -35.82 8.16 43.76
C ASP A 8 -35.12 8.08 42.37
N PRO A 9 -34.23 9.05 42.03
CA PRO A 9 -33.36 9.04 40.84
C PRO A 9 -32.07 8.25 41.04
N ARG A 10 -31.77 7.29 40.15
CA ARG A 10 -30.40 6.79 39.82
C ARG A 10 -30.42 6.32 38.36
N ASP A 11 -29.75 7.01 37.46
CA ASP A 11 -28.34 6.87 37.09
C ASP A 11 -28.00 5.53 36.39
N GLU A 12 -27.69 5.71 35.10
CA GLU A 12 -26.71 5.00 34.27
C GLU A 12 -26.77 3.48 34.14
N GLY A 13 -27.36 3.05 33.02
CA GLY A 13 -27.08 1.77 32.38
C GLY A 13 -26.89 1.99 30.88
N LEU A 14 -25.66 2.30 30.47
CA LEU A 14 -25.19 2.12 29.09
C LEU A 14 -25.38 0.66 28.69
N GLY A 15 -26.10 0.43 27.60
CA GLY A 15 -26.19 -0.89 27.00
C GLY A 15 -27.31 -0.99 25.98
N ILE A 16 -27.01 -1.65 24.86
CA ILE A 16 -27.89 -1.97 23.73
C ILE A 16 -27.83 -0.93 22.59
N SER A 17 -26.68 -0.96 21.92
CA SER A 17 -26.53 -1.19 20.48
C SER A 17 -27.50 -0.61 19.44
N ASP A 18 -26.95 0.28 18.61
CA ASP A 18 -27.48 0.72 17.31
C ASP A 18 -27.41 -0.34 16.18
N TRP A 19 -27.03 -1.61 16.45
CA TRP A 19 -26.91 -2.65 15.41
C TRP A 19 -28.25 -3.26 14.95
N GLU A 20 -29.32 -3.13 15.74
CA GLU A 20 -30.64 -3.71 15.42
C GLU A 20 -31.49 -2.86 14.47
N ARG A 21 -31.10 -1.62 14.17
CA ARG A 21 -31.97 -0.69 13.41
C ARG A 21 -31.73 -0.65 11.91
N SER A 22 -30.79 -1.44 11.38
CA SER A 22 -30.54 -1.47 9.94
C SER A 22 -30.96 -2.80 9.30
N ASP A 23 -32.26 -3.08 9.29
CA ASP A 23 -32.92 -4.12 8.48
C ASP A 23 -32.85 -3.86 6.96
N GLY A 24 -32.02 -2.91 6.50
CA GLY A 24 -31.85 -2.56 5.09
C GLY A 24 -30.98 -3.53 4.30
N TRP A 25 -30.55 -4.66 4.87
CA TRP A 25 -29.64 -5.60 4.20
C TRP A 25 -30.33 -6.43 3.10
N ARG A 26 -31.64 -6.69 3.22
CA ARG A 26 -32.33 -7.71 2.41
C ARG A 26 -32.95 -7.22 1.10
N ALA A 27 -33.14 -5.91 0.89
CA ALA A 27 -34.09 -5.46 -0.13
C ALA A 27 -33.53 -5.34 -1.56
N ASP A 28 -32.22 -5.13 -1.75
CA ASP A 28 -31.70 -4.67 -3.07
C ASP A 28 -30.55 -5.52 -3.66
N PHE A 29 -30.29 -6.71 -3.12
CA PHE A 29 -29.22 -7.59 -3.61
C PHE A 29 -29.79 -8.75 -4.44
N ASP A 30 -29.89 -8.56 -5.76
CA ASP A 30 -30.07 -9.69 -6.69
C ASP A 30 -28.69 -10.30 -6.99
N PRO A 31 -28.36 -11.51 -6.49
CA PRO A 31 -27.10 -12.16 -6.81
C PRO A 31 -27.07 -12.61 -8.29
N PRO A 32 -25.91 -12.60 -8.95
CA PRO A 32 -25.78 -13.14 -10.30
C PRO A 32 -26.07 -14.64 -10.30
N ALA A 33 -26.81 -15.10 -11.31
CA ALA A 33 -27.05 -16.53 -11.53
C ALA A 33 -25.71 -17.26 -11.74
N PRO A 34 -25.49 -18.43 -11.12
CA PRO A 34 -24.27 -19.20 -11.32
C PRO A 34 -24.17 -19.65 -12.77
N ALA A 35 -23.05 -19.34 -13.42
CA ALA A 35 -22.72 -19.93 -14.71
C ALA A 35 -22.38 -21.41 -14.53
N ASP A 36 -23.07 -22.28 -15.26
CA ASP A 36 -22.82 -23.74 -15.30
C ASP A 36 -21.38 -24.03 -15.75
N SER A 37 -20.48 -24.18 -14.80
CA SER A 37 -19.10 -24.65 -15.04
C SER A 37 -18.99 -26.12 -14.61
N PRO A 38 -18.47 -27.01 -15.46
CA PRO A 38 -18.28 -28.42 -15.10
C PRO A 38 -17.23 -28.55 -13.98
N ALA A 39 -17.48 -29.46 -13.04
CA ALA A 39 -16.62 -29.72 -11.90
C ALA A 39 -15.19 -30.09 -12.34
N PRO A 40 -14.14 -29.52 -11.71
CA PRO A 40 -12.77 -29.88 -12.01
C PRO A 40 -12.45 -31.32 -11.55
N PRO A 41 -11.56 -32.03 -12.25
CA PRO A 41 -11.16 -33.39 -11.88
C PRO A 41 -10.42 -33.42 -10.54
N ALA A 42 -10.62 -34.49 -9.78
CA ALA A 42 -10.00 -34.70 -8.48
C ALA A 42 -8.47 -34.74 -8.57
N LEU A 43 -7.80 -33.93 -7.75
CA LEU A 43 -6.34 -33.91 -7.64
C LEU A 43 -5.83 -35.17 -6.89
N PRO A 44 -4.64 -35.69 -7.25
CA PRO A 44 -4.03 -36.82 -6.55
C PRO A 44 -3.62 -36.45 -5.12
N ALA A 45 -3.76 -37.42 -4.20
CA ALA A 45 -3.48 -37.24 -2.78
C ALA A 45 -1.97 -37.01 -2.52
N TRP A 46 -1.66 -35.94 -1.81
CA TRP A 46 -0.30 -35.61 -1.36
C TRP A 46 0.14 -36.53 -0.21
N PRO A 47 1.41 -36.98 -0.17
CA PRO A 47 1.95 -37.74 0.95
C PRO A 47 1.96 -36.88 2.23
N ARG A 48 1.62 -37.52 3.37
CA ARG A 48 1.55 -36.84 4.67
C ARG A 48 2.92 -36.29 5.09
N PRO A 49 2.99 -35.07 5.68
CA PRO A 49 4.23 -34.52 6.20
C PRO A 49 4.79 -35.39 7.33
N ARG A 50 6.12 -35.51 7.39
CA ARG A 50 6.82 -36.15 8.51
C ARG A 50 6.69 -35.28 9.79
N PRO A 51 6.63 -35.89 10.98
CA PRO A 51 6.59 -35.14 12.24
C PRO A 51 7.88 -34.32 12.42
N ARG A 52 7.72 -33.09 12.91
CA ARG A 52 8.82 -32.14 13.16
C ARG A 52 9.69 -32.60 14.34
N PRO A 53 11.01 -32.34 14.34
CA PRO A 53 11.84 -32.50 15.53
C PRO A 53 11.39 -31.52 16.62
N GLN A 54 11.35 -31.99 17.86
CA GLN A 54 11.02 -31.18 19.04
C GLN A 54 12.22 -30.26 19.34
N TYR A 55 11.97 -28.96 19.45
CA TYR A 55 12.99 -27.94 19.76
C TYR A 55 12.89 -27.57 21.23
N ASP A 56 13.96 -27.83 21.99
CA ASP A 56 14.12 -27.31 23.34
C ASP A 56 14.76 -25.92 23.26
N PRO A 57 14.11 -24.86 23.81
CA PRO A 57 14.68 -23.53 23.81
C PRO A 57 15.87 -23.42 24.78
N PRO A 58 16.89 -22.59 24.47
CA PRO A 58 17.99 -22.34 25.39
C PRO A 58 17.55 -21.52 26.60
N GLU A 59 18.16 -21.82 27.76
CA GLU A 59 17.92 -21.12 29.03
C GLU A 59 18.28 -19.63 28.96
N ASP A 60 17.42 -18.81 29.56
CA ASP A 60 17.47 -17.35 29.60
C ASP A 60 18.70 -16.86 30.42
N PRO A 61 19.54 -15.94 29.91
CA PRO A 61 20.67 -15.42 30.67
C PRO A 61 20.19 -14.48 31.78
N ARG A 62 20.61 -14.78 33.01
CA ARG A 62 20.30 -13.99 34.22
C ARG A 62 20.72 -12.52 34.06
N PRO A 63 19.95 -11.55 34.59
CA PRO A 63 20.30 -10.13 34.53
C PRO A 63 21.49 -9.79 35.42
N ALA A 64 22.37 -8.91 34.91
CA ALA A 64 23.50 -8.35 35.64
C ALA A 64 23.04 -7.31 36.69
N PRO A 65 23.78 -7.14 37.81
CA PRO A 65 23.42 -6.19 38.85
C PRO A 65 23.67 -4.72 38.43
N PRO A 66 22.87 -3.76 38.91
CA PRO A 66 22.99 -2.35 38.54
C PRO A 66 24.14 -1.68 39.29
N GLY A 67 25.04 -0.98 38.59
CA GLY A 67 26.01 -0.09 39.24
C GLY A 67 27.36 0.20 38.57
N ALA A 68 27.50 0.13 37.24
CA ALA A 68 28.72 0.58 36.55
C ALA A 68 28.48 1.86 35.73
N PRO A 69 29.27 2.93 35.90
CA PRO A 69 29.15 4.15 35.10
C PRO A 69 29.71 3.95 33.67
N PRO A 70 29.22 4.70 32.67
CA PRO A 70 29.64 4.57 31.28
C PRO A 70 31.05 5.13 31.06
N SER A 71 31.90 4.34 30.41
CA SER A 71 33.22 4.75 29.92
C SER A 71 33.11 5.50 28.59
N ASP A 72 33.64 6.73 28.60
CA ASP A 72 33.82 7.69 27.52
C ASP A 72 34.86 7.22 26.47
N PRO A 73 34.55 7.22 25.16
CA PRO A 73 35.56 7.02 24.12
C PRO A 73 35.79 8.30 23.29
N GLN A 74 36.53 9.25 23.86
CA GLN A 74 37.40 10.13 23.07
C GLN A 74 38.86 9.80 23.35
N ARG A 75 39.57 9.28 22.33
CA ARG A 75 41.01 9.52 22.04
C ARG A 75 41.48 8.54 20.96
N PHE A 76 41.59 9.03 19.73
CA PHE A 76 42.67 8.59 18.85
C PHE A 76 43.36 9.81 18.25
N ALA A 77 44.62 9.97 18.64
CA ALA A 77 45.55 10.96 18.16
C ALA A 77 46.05 10.56 16.76
N GLY A 78 45.93 11.46 15.79
CA GLY A 78 46.64 11.37 14.52
C GLY A 78 48.04 12.00 14.61
N PRO A 79 49.04 11.49 13.87
CA PRO A 79 50.30 12.19 13.69
C PRO A 79 50.25 13.13 12.47
N ARG A 80 50.77 14.36 12.67
CA ARG A 80 51.11 15.36 11.65
C ARG A 80 52.46 15.04 11.00
N ALA A 81 52.58 15.28 9.69
CA ALA A 81 53.75 15.81 8.94
C ALA A 81 53.50 15.60 7.43
N GLY A 82 53.70 16.51 6.49
CA GLY A 82 54.18 17.89 6.48
C GLY A 82 54.07 18.41 5.03
N GLU A 83 53.89 19.71 4.87
CA GLU A 83 54.18 20.42 3.61
C GLU A 83 55.54 21.11 3.74
N PRO A 84 56.24 21.40 2.61
CA PRO A 84 56.18 22.80 2.16
C PRO A 84 56.19 23.03 0.63
N ARG A 85 55.39 24.03 0.24
CA ARG A 85 55.61 25.17 -0.70
C ARG A 85 56.30 25.01 -2.08
N ALA A 86 55.53 25.43 -3.09
CA ALA A 86 55.74 26.49 -4.12
C ALA A 86 57.15 26.80 -4.66
N ASP A 87 57.28 26.87 -5.99
CA ASP A 87 57.75 28.07 -6.73
C ASP A 87 57.53 27.95 -8.27
N ASP A 88 57.08 29.07 -8.85
CA ASP A 88 57.38 29.71 -10.14
C ASP A 88 57.05 29.13 -11.55
N LEU A 89 56.33 29.98 -12.31
CA LEU A 89 56.03 30.04 -13.76
C LEU A 89 57.24 30.59 -14.57
N PRO A 90 57.18 30.98 -15.89
CA PRO A 90 56.29 30.68 -17.05
C PRO A 90 57.08 30.34 -18.35
N GLY A 91 56.40 29.97 -19.45
CA GLY A 91 57.05 30.01 -20.78
C GLY A 91 56.22 29.59 -22.01
N GLY A 92 55.69 30.58 -22.73
CA GLY A 92 55.88 30.70 -24.20
C GLY A 92 55.11 29.80 -25.18
N GLY A 93 53.96 30.32 -25.65
CA GLY A 93 53.76 30.63 -27.07
C GLY A 93 53.12 29.59 -28.02
N PRO A 94 52.46 30.04 -29.11
CA PRO A 94 51.34 29.37 -29.77
C PRO A 94 51.69 28.81 -31.17
N HIS A 95 51.01 27.77 -31.68
CA HIS A 95 50.79 27.57 -33.13
C HIS A 95 49.79 26.43 -33.44
N GLY A 96 48.82 26.72 -34.34
CA GLY A 96 48.31 25.79 -35.35
C GLY A 96 47.08 24.93 -35.03
N GLY A 97 45.89 25.34 -35.48
CA GLY A 97 44.75 24.42 -35.73
C GLY A 97 44.88 23.71 -37.09
N PRO A 98 43.79 23.24 -37.71
CA PRO A 98 42.71 22.38 -37.22
C PRO A 98 42.66 21.06 -38.02
N HIS A 99 42.27 19.92 -37.43
CA HIS A 99 41.79 18.78 -38.22
C HIS A 99 40.71 18.02 -37.46
N ASP A 100 39.52 18.05 -38.07
CA ASP A 100 38.38 17.17 -37.80
C ASP A 100 38.80 15.71 -37.67
N ARG A 101 38.41 15.12 -36.55
CA ARG A 101 37.86 13.77 -36.57
C ARG A 101 36.48 13.86 -35.92
N PRO A 102 35.41 13.34 -36.55
CA PRO A 102 34.19 13.10 -35.81
C PRO A 102 34.59 12.11 -34.72
N HIS A 103 34.64 12.59 -33.47
CA HIS A 103 34.62 11.69 -32.34
C HIS A 103 33.32 10.91 -32.52
N ASN A 104 33.46 9.63 -32.91
CA ASN A 104 32.46 8.62 -32.63
C ASN A 104 32.06 8.86 -31.18
N ALA A 105 30.89 9.49 -30.99
CA ALA A 105 30.24 9.53 -29.70
C ALA A 105 30.02 8.07 -29.40
N ALA A 106 30.94 7.48 -28.62
CA ALA A 106 30.83 6.14 -28.12
C ALA A 106 29.43 6.08 -27.53
N ARG A 107 28.57 5.31 -28.20
CA ARG A 107 27.20 5.09 -27.79
C ARG A 107 27.34 4.58 -26.37
N ALA A 108 27.05 5.43 -25.38
CA ALA A 108 27.20 5.08 -23.98
C ALA A 108 26.44 3.77 -23.83
N GLU A 109 27.17 2.68 -23.54
CA GLU A 109 26.50 1.41 -23.33
C GLU A 109 25.49 1.65 -22.21
N PRO A 110 24.23 1.21 -22.38
CA PRO A 110 23.24 1.42 -21.35
C PRO A 110 23.78 0.79 -20.07
N ALA A 111 23.99 1.62 -19.05
CA ALA A 111 24.46 1.17 -17.76
C ALA A 111 23.54 0.04 -17.29
N VAL A 112 24.12 -1.10 -16.94
CA VAL A 112 23.38 -2.20 -16.32
C VAL A 112 22.75 -1.63 -15.05
N PRO A 113 21.43 -1.76 -14.84
CA PRO A 113 20.81 -1.24 -13.65
C PRO A 113 21.44 -1.87 -12.40
N ASP A 114 21.79 -1.04 -11.43
CA ASP A 114 22.21 -1.52 -10.12
C ASP A 114 20.98 -2.03 -9.38
N TRP A 115 20.86 -3.36 -9.28
CA TRP A 115 19.77 -4.03 -8.58
C TRP A 115 20.10 -4.29 -7.10
N SER A 116 21.10 -3.61 -6.54
CA SER A 116 21.34 -3.62 -5.10
C SER A 116 20.13 -3.13 -4.33
N VAL A 117 20.01 -3.53 -3.06
CA VAL A 117 18.97 -2.99 -2.16
C VAL A 117 19.04 -1.46 -2.15
N VAL A 118 17.88 -0.82 -2.28
CA VAL A 118 17.78 0.64 -2.18
C VAL A 118 17.81 1.00 -0.69
N GLU A 119 18.93 1.49 -0.18
CA GLU A 119 19.06 1.88 1.23
C GLU A 119 18.62 3.34 1.45
N VAL A 120 17.79 3.59 2.45
CA VAL A 120 17.25 4.94 2.74
C VAL A 120 17.44 5.32 4.20
N GLY A 121 18.49 6.09 4.49
CA GLY A 121 18.86 6.42 5.87
C GLY A 121 19.64 5.27 6.49
N THR A 122 19.27 4.84 7.71
CA THR A 122 19.81 3.61 8.30
C THR A 122 19.10 2.41 7.68
N PRO A 123 19.79 1.51 6.96
CA PRO A 123 19.15 0.29 6.45
C PRO A 123 18.87 -0.71 7.58
N GLY A 124 17.87 -1.56 7.38
CA GLY A 124 17.61 -2.71 8.24
C GLY A 124 18.70 -3.78 8.15
N HIS A 125 18.61 -4.79 9.01
CA HIS A 125 19.54 -5.91 9.01
C HIS A 125 19.53 -6.68 7.67
N VAL A 126 20.70 -7.16 7.25
CA VAL A 126 20.83 -8.07 6.10
C VAL A 126 20.53 -9.48 6.56
N PHE A 127 19.63 -10.17 5.86
CA PHE A 127 19.26 -11.56 6.12
C PHE A 127 18.77 -12.25 4.84
N GLU A 128 18.74 -13.58 4.86
CA GLU A 128 18.09 -14.37 3.82
C GLU A 128 16.58 -14.48 4.13
N ALA A 129 15.74 -14.15 3.15
CA ALA A 129 14.29 -14.15 3.34
C ALA A 129 13.76 -15.56 3.64
N ARG A 130 12.90 -15.68 4.66
CA ARG A 130 12.21 -16.94 4.94
C ARG A 130 11.09 -17.18 3.93
N PRO A 131 10.87 -18.44 3.52
CA PRO A 131 9.74 -18.77 2.66
C PRO A 131 8.42 -18.36 3.36
N PRO A 132 7.44 -17.82 2.62
CA PRO A 132 6.15 -17.45 3.20
C PRO A 132 5.44 -18.69 3.73
N ALA A 133 5.07 -18.65 5.00
CA ALA A 133 4.39 -19.75 5.68
C ALA A 133 2.87 -19.68 5.48
N GLY A 134 2.21 -20.81 5.28
CA GLY A 134 0.75 -20.88 5.22
C GLY A 134 0.18 -21.22 3.85
N SER A 135 -1.14 -21.26 3.77
CA SER A 135 -1.92 -21.58 2.57
C SER A 135 -3.10 -20.62 2.46
N PRO A 136 -3.44 -20.11 1.27
CA PRO A 136 -2.83 -20.42 -0.03
C PRO A 136 -1.43 -19.80 -0.20
N TYR A 137 -0.69 -20.28 -1.22
CA TYR A 137 0.58 -19.66 -1.61
C TYR A 137 0.39 -18.18 -1.94
N ARG A 138 1.29 -17.35 -1.43
CA ARG A 138 1.37 -15.92 -1.72
C ARG A 138 2.75 -15.59 -2.26
N PRO A 139 2.86 -14.99 -3.47
CA PRO A 139 4.13 -14.49 -3.95
C PRO A 139 4.64 -13.36 -3.04
N ASP A 140 5.96 -13.28 -2.86
CA ASP A 140 6.61 -12.20 -2.11
C ASP A 140 6.27 -10.84 -2.71
N THR A 141 6.41 -10.72 -4.03
CA THR A 141 6.21 -9.48 -4.76
C THR A 141 5.26 -9.71 -5.92
N VAL A 142 4.32 -8.79 -6.12
CA VAL A 142 3.45 -8.69 -7.31
C VAL A 142 3.71 -7.36 -7.97
N VAL A 143 3.81 -7.36 -9.30
CA VAL A 143 4.06 -6.16 -10.09
C VAL A 143 3.11 -6.15 -11.29
N ASP A 144 2.62 -4.98 -11.64
CA ASP A 144 1.87 -4.75 -12.88
C ASP A 144 2.13 -3.34 -13.41
N GLY A 145 1.89 -3.13 -14.70
CA GLY A 145 1.98 -1.82 -15.28
C GLY A 145 1.65 -1.81 -16.77
N TRP A 146 0.83 -0.85 -17.14
CA TRP A 146 0.34 -0.64 -18.50
C TRP A 146 -0.15 0.79 -18.64
N SER A 147 -0.67 1.13 -19.81
CA SER A 147 -1.14 2.48 -20.11
C SER A 147 -2.40 2.43 -20.99
N THR A 148 -3.38 3.28 -20.70
CA THR A 148 -4.51 3.62 -21.61
C THR A 148 -4.16 4.89 -22.38
N ASP A 149 -5.06 5.46 -23.18
CA ASP A 149 -4.86 6.78 -23.78
C ASP A 149 -4.90 7.91 -22.73
N LEU A 150 -5.57 7.68 -21.60
CA LEU A 150 -5.74 8.67 -20.54
C LEU A 150 -4.54 8.71 -19.59
N VAL A 151 -4.06 7.53 -19.15
CA VAL A 151 -3.06 7.42 -18.08
C VAL A 151 -2.04 6.30 -18.31
N THR A 152 -0.91 6.40 -17.61
CA THR A 152 0.03 5.30 -17.37
C THR A 152 -0.05 4.88 -15.90
N MET A 153 -0.09 3.58 -15.63
CA MET A 153 -0.19 3.02 -14.29
C MET A 153 1.00 2.10 -13.97
N ARG A 154 1.47 2.14 -12.73
CA ARG A 154 2.38 1.16 -12.13
C ARG A 154 1.82 0.68 -10.81
N LEU A 155 1.99 -0.60 -10.54
CA LEU A 155 1.57 -1.25 -9.31
C LEU A 155 2.68 -2.16 -8.82
N ALA A 156 2.95 -2.11 -7.52
CA ALA A 156 3.75 -3.10 -6.83
C ALA A 156 3.17 -3.36 -5.44
N CYS A 157 3.12 -4.62 -5.04
CA CYS A 157 2.88 -5.06 -3.68
C CYS A 157 4.10 -5.91 -3.27
N VAL A 158 4.88 -5.45 -2.30
CA VAL A 158 6.15 -6.02 -1.87
C VAL A 158 6.02 -6.50 -0.43
N ARG A 159 6.48 -7.71 -0.15
CA ARG A 159 6.53 -8.23 1.22
C ARG A 159 7.60 -7.50 2.03
N GLY A 160 7.21 -7.04 3.20
CA GLY A 160 8.06 -6.29 4.12
C GLY A 160 9.28 -7.08 4.60
N TYR A 161 10.31 -6.36 5.04
CA TYR A 161 11.50 -6.98 5.62
C TYR A 161 11.16 -7.73 6.92
N GLY A 162 10.27 -7.20 7.75
CA GLY A 162 9.80 -7.85 8.97
C GLY A 162 9.10 -9.18 8.66
N HIS A 163 8.23 -9.17 7.66
CA HIS A 163 7.52 -10.36 7.17
C HIS A 163 8.45 -11.38 6.51
N ARG A 164 9.43 -10.94 5.70
CA ARG A 164 10.48 -11.82 5.15
C ARG A 164 11.36 -12.42 6.25
N TYR A 165 11.68 -11.66 7.30
CA TYR A 165 12.46 -12.14 8.44
C TYR A 165 11.69 -13.17 9.27
N SER A 166 10.40 -12.93 9.53
CA SER A 166 9.57 -13.80 10.36
C SER A 166 9.09 -15.06 9.62
N GLY A 167 8.85 -14.97 8.32
CA GLY A 167 8.16 -16.01 7.54
C GLY A 167 6.67 -15.71 7.31
N THR A 168 6.13 -14.62 7.84
CA THR A 168 4.74 -14.18 7.60
C THR A 168 4.56 -13.82 6.12
N PRO A 169 3.54 -14.34 5.40
CA PRO A 169 3.26 -13.93 4.03
C PRO A 169 2.95 -12.43 3.90
N ARG A 170 2.97 -11.92 2.67
CA ARG A 170 2.43 -10.58 2.41
C ARG A 170 0.92 -10.54 2.68
N GLU A 171 0.48 -9.57 3.46
CA GLU A 171 -0.90 -9.32 3.90
C GLU A 171 -1.62 -8.27 3.04
N ASP A 172 -0.86 -7.42 2.35
CA ASP A 172 -1.38 -6.49 1.36
C ASP A 172 -1.87 -7.17 0.06
N ASP A 173 -2.90 -6.59 -0.56
CA ASP A 173 -3.27 -6.88 -1.94
C ASP A 173 -3.80 -5.65 -2.70
N CYS A 174 -3.77 -5.73 -4.02
CA CYS A 174 -4.31 -4.69 -4.91
C CYS A 174 -4.98 -5.33 -6.12
N ALA A 175 -6.05 -4.70 -6.60
CA ALA A 175 -6.70 -5.01 -7.86
C ALA A 175 -6.78 -3.75 -8.72
N VAL A 176 -6.60 -3.90 -10.03
CA VAL A 176 -6.72 -2.81 -11.00
C VAL A 176 -7.26 -3.35 -12.32
N ALA A 177 -8.13 -2.60 -12.98
CA ALA A 177 -8.71 -2.96 -14.26
C ALA A 177 -8.99 -1.73 -15.13
N VAL A 178 -9.11 -1.96 -16.43
CA VAL A 178 -9.63 -0.97 -17.38
C VAL A 178 -11.09 -1.31 -17.67
N HIS A 179 -11.95 -0.30 -17.58
CA HIS A 179 -13.29 -0.38 -18.15
C HIS A 179 -13.18 -0.11 -19.67
N GLU A 180 -13.30 -1.16 -20.48
CA GLU A 180 -12.97 -1.11 -21.92
C GLU A 180 -13.79 -0.07 -22.69
N ALA A 181 -15.07 0.10 -22.36
CA ALA A 181 -15.96 0.99 -23.09
C ALA A 181 -15.59 2.47 -22.96
N THR A 182 -14.99 2.88 -21.82
CA THR A 182 -14.66 4.29 -21.55
C THR A 182 -13.16 4.55 -21.43
N GLY A 183 -12.33 3.51 -21.33
CA GLY A 183 -10.91 3.62 -21.01
C GLY A 183 -10.63 4.08 -19.57
N SER A 184 -11.66 4.10 -18.70
CA SER A 184 -11.50 4.43 -17.28
C SER A 184 -10.68 3.35 -16.58
N VAL A 185 -9.86 3.75 -15.61
CA VAL A 185 -9.10 2.83 -14.76
C VAL A 185 -9.77 2.74 -13.42
N VAL A 186 -10.13 1.54 -12.98
CA VAL A 186 -10.65 1.28 -11.63
C VAL A 186 -9.61 0.52 -10.82
N PHE A 187 -9.53 0.78 -9.52
CA PHE A 187 -8.56 0.14 -8.65
C PHE A 187 -9.04 0.03 -7.22
N ALA A 188 -8.39 -0.85 -6.47
CA ALA A 188 -8.51 -0.95 -5.03
C ALA A 188 -7.22 -1.47 -4.41
N VAL A 189 -6.74 -0.79 -3.36
CA VAL A 189 -5.61 -1.18 -2.51
C VAL A 189 -6.17 -1.56 -1.14
N ALA A 190 -5.71 -2.67 -0.58
CA ALA A 190 -6.15 -3.16 0.72
C ALA A 190 -4.96 -3.69 1.54
N ASP A 191 -4.98 -3.37 2.82
CA ASP A 191 -3.98 -3.73 3.82
C ASP A 191 -4.58 -4.72 4.80
N GLY A 192 -3.92 -5.86 4.98
CA GLY A 192 -4.40 -6.88 5.90
C GLY A 192 -4.12 -6.51 7.35
N VAL A 193 -5.13 -6.54 8.23
CA VAL A 193 -4.88 -6.30 9.65
C VAL A 193 -4.15 -7.51 10.25
N SER A 194 -2.93 -7.31 10.75
CA SER A 194 -2.06 -8.38 11.29
C SER A 194 -2.66 -9.24 12.40
N ALA A 195 -3.64 -8.73 13.15
CA ALA A 195 -4.38 -9.50 14.15
C ALA A 195 -5.31 -10.57 13.55
N ALA A 196 -5.67 -10.44 12.27
CA ALA A 196 -6.52 -11.36 11.54
C ALA A 196 -5.68 -12.42 10.82
N PRO A 197 -5.76 -13.71 11.18
CA PRO A 197 -4.84 -14.75 10.71
C PRO A 197 -4.96 -15.06 9.21
N GLN A 198 -5.99 -14.54 8.53
CA GLN A 198 -6.19 -14.67 7.10
C GLN A 198 -6.38 -13.29 6.44
N SER A 199 -5.79 -12.24 7.01
CA SER A 199 -5.79 -10.86 6.52
C SER A 199 -5.41 -10.75 5.04
N ALA A 200 -4.37 -11.48 4.61
CA ALA A 200 -3.97 -11.61 3.20
C ALA A 200 -5.11 -12.11 2.27
N THR A 201 -6.00 -12.96 2.77
CA THR A 201 -7.20 -13.39 2.03
C THR A 201 -8.26 -12.30 2.04
N GLY A 202 -8.42 -11.61 3.16
CA GLY A 202 -9.30 -10.45 3.31
C GLY A 202 -8.99 -9.33 2.33
N ALA A 203 -7.73 -8.87 2.28
CA ALA A 203 -7.27 -7.82 1.38
C ALA A 203 -7.54 -8.15 -0.10
N ALA A 204 -7.33 -9.41 -0.49
CA ALA A 204 -7.59 -9.89 -1.84
C ALA A 204 -9.08 -9.93 -2.19
N LEU A 205 -9.94 -10.33 -1.25
CA LEU A 205 -11.39 -10.36 -1.46
C LEU A 205 -11.94 -8.94 -1.52
N ALA A 206 -11.51 -8.05 -0.61
CA ALA A 206 -11.94 -6.66 -0.55
C ALA A 206 -11.57 -5.90 -1.84
N SER A 207 -10.29 -5.96 -2.23
CA SER A 207 -9.80 -5.25 -3.42
C SER A 207 -10.49 -5.71 -4.71
N ARG A 208 -10.62 -7.03 -4.91
CA ARG A 208 -11.29 -7.59 -6.09
C ARG A 208 -12.78 -7.29 -6.09
N GLY A 209 -13.45 -7.46 -4.95
CA GLY A 209 -14.88 -7.15 -4.82
C GLY A 209 -15.19 -5.69 -5.13
N ALA A 210 -14.36 -4.75 -4.64
CA ALA A 210 -14.51 -3.33 -4.94
C ALA A 210 -14.31 -3.02 -6.43
N VAL A 211 -13.26 -3.58 -7.07
CA VAL A 211 -13.01 -3.40 -8.51
C VAL A 211 -14.14 -3.99 -9.36
N THR A 212 -14.62 -5.20 -9.03
CA THR A 212 -15.74 -5.83 -9.74
C THR A 212 -17.00 -4.98 -9.64
N ASP A 213 -17.32 -4.43 -8.47
CA ASP A 213 -18.50 -3.57 -8.34
C ASP A 213 -18.35 -2.25 -9.11
N LEU A 214 -17.17 -1.63 -9.07
CA LEU A 214 -16.90 -0.42 -9.85
C LEU A 214 -17.08 -0.65 -11.36
N LEU A 215 -16.58 -1.76 -11.90
CA LEU A 215 -16.80 -2.12 -13.30
C LEU A 215 -18.29 -2.27 -13.61
N ARG A 216 -19.04 -2.99 -12.77
CA ARG A 216 -20.49 -3.18 -12.95
C ARG A 216 -21.25 -1.86 -12.93
N GLN A 217 -20.88 -0.93 -12.05
CA GLN A 217 -21.49 0.39 -11.99
C GLN A 217 -21.19 1.22 -13.25
N LEU A 218 -19.96 1.12 -13.79
CA LEU A 218 -19.60 1.76 -15.06
C LEU A 218 -20.33 1.13 -16.25
N ASP A 219 -20.48 -0.19 -16.30
CA ASP A 219 -21.25 -0.90 -17.34
C ASP A 219 -22.73 -0.48 -17.34
N ALA A 220 -23.29 -0.20 -16.15
CA ALA A 220 -24.65 0.27 -15.98
C ALA A 220 -24.86 1.76 -16.28
N ASP A 221 -23.77 2.49 -16.61
CA ASP A 221 -23.77 3.94 -16.89
C ASP A 221 -24.53 4.76 -15.85
N VAL A 222 -24.29 4.45 -14.56
CA VAL A 222 -24.98 5.16 -13.47
C VAL A 222 -24.57 6.64 -13.41
N PRO A 223 -25.49 7.57 -13.10
CA PRO A 223 -25.17 9.01 -13.06
C PRO A 223 -24.07 9.39 -12.06
N ALA A 224 -23.96 8.64 -10.97
CA ALA A 224 -22.93 8.79 -9.94
C ALA A 224 -22.60 7.42 -9.36
N LEU A 225 -21.32 7.21 -9.03
CA LEU A 225 -20.88 5.98 -8.38
C LEU A 225 -21.43 5.91 -6.96
N ASP A 226 -22.03 4.78 -6.62
CA ASP A 226 -22.44 4.45 -5.27
C ASP A 226 -21.25 3.83 -4.52
N TRP A 227 -20.46 4.69 -3.89
CA TRP A 227 -19.33 4.27 -3.05
C TRP A 227 -19.75 3.45 -1.84
N THR A 228 -20.97 3.62 -1.33
CA THR A 228 -21.48 2.81 -0.23
C THR A 228 -21.68 1.37 -0.71
N HIS A 229 -22.22 1.18 -1.90
CA HIS A 229 -22.35 -0.13 -2.52
C HIS A 229 -20.98 -0.78 -2.80
N VAL A 230 -19.98 -0.03 -3.26
CA VAL A 230 -18.61 -0.53 -3.46
C VAL A 230 -18.03 -1.07 -2.14
N VAL A 231 -18.08 -0.27 -1.07
CA VAL A 231 -17.52 -0.66 0.24
C VAL A 231 -18.32 -1.81 0.86
N ARG A 232 -19.64 -1.82 0.72
CA ARG A 232 -20.49 -2.93 1.17
C ARG A 232 -20.21 -4.22 0.40
N THR A 233 -19.93 -4.15 -0.90
CA THR A 233 -19.58 -5.32 -1.71
C THR A 233 -18.23 -5.89 -1.28
N ALA A 234 -17.26 -5.03 -0.99
CA ALA A 234 -15.99 -5.45 -0.39
C ALA A 234 -16.23 -6.14 0.96
N ALA A 235 -16.93 -5.49 1.90
CA ALA A 235 -17.28 -6.07 3.21
C ALA A 235 -18.01 -7.42 3.08
N TRP A 236 -19.01 -7.48 2.20
CA TRP A 236 -19.80 -8.69 1.96
C TRP A 236 -18.94 -9.84 1.46
N SER A 237 -17.92 -9.58 0.64
CA SER A 237 -16.99 -10.62 0.16
C SER A 237 -16.26 -11.32 1.31
N LEU A 238 -15.96 -10.60 2.41
CA LEU A 238 -15.37 -11.18 3.62
C LEU A 238 -16.40 -12.00 4.40
N VAL A 239 -17.60 -11.46 4.57
CA VAL A 239 -18.70 -12.14 5.29
C VAL A 239 -19.13 -13.42 4.57
N ALA A 240 -19.27 -13.37 3.25
CA ALA A 240 -19.57 -14.53 2.43
C ALA A 240 -18.47 -15.60 2.53
N ARG A 241 -17.20 -15.18 2.59
CA ARG A 241 -16.08 -16.10 2.79
C ARG A 241 -16.12 -16.78 4.16
N ALA A 242 -16.50 -16.07 5.22
CA ALA A 242 -16.71 -16.64 6.56
C ALA A 242 -17.92 -17.58 6.60
N ALA A 243 -19.01 -17.23 5.90
CA ALA A 243 -20.19 -18.08 5.79
C ALA A 243 -19.89 -19.42 5.09
N GLY A 244 -18.89 -19.48 4.20
CA GLY A 244 -18.39 -20.73 3.62
C GLY A 244 -19.43 -21.43 2.73
N GLY A 245 -20.21 -20.67 1.97
CA GLY A 245 -21.27 -21.17 1.09
C GLY A 245 -22.66 -21.27 1.74
N ARG A 246 -22.77 -20.93 3.03
CA ARG A 246 -24.07 -20.69 3.70
C ARG A 246 -24.58 -19.28 3.37
N GLU A 247 -25.87 -19.05 3.59
CA GLU A 247 -26.44 -17.69 3.53
C GLU A 247 -25.68 -16.81 4.54
N PRO A 248 -25.10 -15.68 4.10
CA PRO A 248 -24.45 -14.77 5.01
C PRO A 248 -25.49 -14.21 5.98
N GLU A 249 -25.31 -14.44 7.28
CA GLU A 249 -26.04 -13.82 8.40
C GLU A 249 -25.12 -12.86 9.18
N SER A 250 -25.71 -11.99 10.01
CA SER A 250 -24.98 -10.99 10.81
C SER A 250 -23.92 -11.61 11.74
N ALA A 251 -24.14 -12.83 12.20
CA ALA A 251 -23.18 -13.58 13.03
C ALA A 251 -21.83 -13.83 12.32
N TYR A 252 -21.81 -13.92 10.99
CA TYR A 252 -20.54 -14.08 10.25
C TYR A 252 -19.77 -12.77 10.10
N ALA A 253 -20.35 -11.61 10.40
CA ALA A 253 -19.63 -10.34 10.33
C ALA A 253 -18.51 -10.28 11.38
N GLU A 254 -18.79 -10.72 12.61
CA GLU A 254 -17.76 -10.81 13.66
C GLU A 254 -16.70 -11.86 13.35
N GLU A 255 -17.11 -13.00 12.77
CA GLU A 255 -16.16 -14.02 12.33
C GLU A 255 -15.28 -13.52 11.18
N ALA A 256 -15.87 -12.82 10.22
CA ALA A 256 -15.15 -12.22 9.11
C ALA A 256 -14.17 -11.14 9.58
N GLU A 257 -14.55 -10.31 10.55
CA GLU A 257 -13.63 -9.36 11.17
C GLU A 257 -12.45 -10.07 11.84
N ARG A 258 -12.70 -11.11 12.64
CA ARG A 258 -11.63 -11.86 13.30
C ARG A 258 -10.68 -12.54 12.31
N LEU A 259 -11.17 -13.02 11.18
CA LEU A 259 -10.39 -13.83 10.24
C LEU A 259 -9.77 -13.02 9.10
N TYR A 260 -10.46 -12.00 8.60
CA TYR A 260 -10.19 -11.37 7.30
C TYR A 260 -10.13 -9.84 7.36
N ALA A 261 -10.03 -9.23 8.55
CA ALA A 261 -10.03 -7.78 8.65
C ALA A 261 -8.97 -7.13 7.76
N THR A 262 -9.37 -6.05 7.08
CA THR A 262 -8.53 -5.34 6.11
C THR A 262 -9.01 -3.91 5.90
N THR A 263 -8.12 -3.02 5.47
CA THR A 263 -8.46 -1.69 4.97
C THR A 263 -8.94 -1.74 3.51
N LEU A 264 -9.33 -0.60 2.97
CA LEU A 264 -9.65 -0.41 1.56
C LEU A 264 -9.48 1.05 1.15
N VAL A 265 -8.67 1.31 0.14
CA VAL A 265 -8.80 2.51 -0.71
C VAL A 265 -9.21 2.06 -2.10
N ALA A 266 -10.42 2.44 -2.52
CA ALA A 266 -10.92 2.15 -3.86
C ALA A 266 -11.11 3.42 -4.67
N GLY A 267 -10.99 3.34 -5.99
CA GLY A 267 -11.13 4.52 -6.83
C GLY A 267 -11.29 4.25 -8.31
N VAL A 268 -11.63 5.32 -9.01
CA VAL A 268 -11.69 5.38 -10.47
C VAL A 268 -10.91 6.59 -10.97
N VAL A 269 -10.20 6.40 -12.08
CA VAL A 269 -9.65 7.47 -12.92
C VAL A 269 -10.41 7.46 -14.24
N ARG A 270 -11.11 8.55 -14.54
CA ARG A 270 -11.90 8.71 -15.78
C ARG A 270 -11.63 10.06 -16.41
N ALA A 271 -11.86 10.19 -17.70
CA ALA A 271 -11.76 11.49 -18.36
C ALA A 271 -12.93 12.38 -17.95
N ASP A 272 -12.64 13.65 -17.63
CA ASP A 272 -13.66 14.68 -17.54
C ASP A 272 -14.16 15.10 -18.94
N ARG A 273 -15.09 16.06 -19.00
CA ARG A 273 -15.65 16.56 -20.27
C ARG A 273 -14.62 17.21 -21.21
N TYR A 274 -13.42 17.50 -20.71
CA TYR A 274 -12.31 18.10 -21.47
C TYR A 274 -11.17 17.10 -21.73
N GLY A 275 -11.33 15.83 -21.34
CA GLY A 275 -10.29 14.81 -21.49
C GLY A 275 -9.22 14.83 -20.39
N VAL A 276 -9.39 15.64 -19.35
CA VAL A 276 -8.46 15.67 -18.20
C VAL A 276 -8.79 14.48 -17.29
N PRO A 277 -7.81 13.68 -16.85
CA PRO A 277 -8.08 12.60 -15.92
C PRO A 277 -8.56 13.16 -14.57
N GLU A 278 -9.73 12.72 -14.13
CA GLU A 278 -10.30 12.98 -12.82
C GLU A 278 -10.29 11.70 -11.99
N VAL A 279 -9.86 11.83 -10.74
CA VAL A 279 -9.73 10.75 -9.77
C VAL A 279 -10.85 10.89 -8.75
N HIS A 280 -11.58 9.82 -8.49
CA HIS A 280 -12.53 9.71 -7.40
C HIS A 280 -12.14 8.55 -6.49
N LEU A 281 -12.17 8.76 -5.18
CA LEU A 281 -11.65 7.84 -4.16
C LEU A 281 -12.66 7.66 -3.01
N VAL A 282 -12.63 6.47 -2.41
CA VAL A 282 -13.23 6.16 -1.11
C VAL A 282 -12.22 5.43 -0.22
N GLN A 283 -12.28 5.67 1.09
CA GLN A 283 -11.40 5.05 2.09
C GLN A 283 -12.17 4.39 3.23
N VAL A 284 -11.71 3.21 3.62
CA VAL A 284 -11.94 2.57 4.92
C VAL A 284 -10.57 2.13 5.42
N GLY A 285 -10.19 2.52 6.63
CA GLY A 285 -8.85 2.21 7.11
C GLY A 285 -7.94 3.42 7.20
N ASP A 286 -6.64 3.15 7.26
CA ASP A 286 -5.53 4.11 7.32
C ASP A 286 -4.65 4.15 6.08
N SER A 287 -4.73 3.14 5.19
CA SER A 287 -4.13 3.19 3.86
C SER A 287 -4.50 4.48 3.13
N GLY A 288 -3.54 5.11 2.44
CA GLY A 288 -3.62 6.50 2.01
C GLY A 288 -3.65 6.71 0.50
N ALA A 289 -3.92 7.96 0.13
CA ALA A 289 -3.68 8.47 -1.21
C ALA A 289 -3.05 9.87 -1.17
N TRP A 290 -2.16 10.13 -2.12
CA TRP A 290 -1.39 11.37 -2.25
C TRP A 290 -1.33 11.83 -3.70
N LEU A 291 -1.24 13.13 -3.89
CA LEU A 291 -0.73 13.72 -5.13
C LEU A 291 0.71 14.14 -4.91
N LEU A 292 1.60 13.59 -5.71
CA LEU A 292 2.97 14.07 -5.85
C LEU A 292 3.02 15.07 -7.00
N ASP A 293 3.47 16.30 -6.74
CA ASP A 293 3.85 17.23 -7.80
C ASP A 293 5.29 16.95 -8.23
N ARG A 294 5.49 16.52 -9.48
CA ARG A 294 6.80 16.20 -10.05
C ARG A 294 7.70 17.43 -10.19
N GLY A 295 7.14 18.63 -10.26
CA GLY A 295 7.87 19.87 -10.46
C GLY A 295 8.65 20.31 -9.22
N ASP A 296 8.04 20.24 -8.04
CA ASP A 296 8.65 20.69 -6.78
C ASP A 296 8.81 19.60 -5.71
N GLY A 297 8.28 18.40 -5.97
CA GLY A 297 8.39 17.24 -5.09
C GLY A 297 7.44 17.26 -3.90
N ARG A 298 6.47 18.16 -3.87
CA ARG A 298 5.50 18.24 -2.76
C ARG A 298 4.48 17.13 -2.84
N TYR A 299 4.18 16.56 -1.67
CA TYR A 299 3.14 15.58 -1.47
C TYR A 299 1.93 16.25 -0.84
N ARG A 300 0.75 16.07 -1.46
CA ARG A 300 -0.53 16.47 -0.89
C ARG A 300 -1.38 15.25 -0.63
N ARG A 301 -1.63 14.95 0.64
CA ARG A 301 -2.53 13.87 1.04
C ARG A 301 -3.97 14.18 0.63
N LEU A 302 -4.64 13.21 0.03
CA LEU A 302 -6.00 13.35 -0.51
C LEU A 302 -7.08 12.89 0.46
N LEU A 303 -6.78 11.84 1.23
CA LEU A 303 -7.67 11.16 2.15
C LEU A 303 -7.08 11.31 3.56
N ALA A 304 -7.88 11.79 4.52
CA ALA A 304 -7.42 11.99 5.88
C ALA A 304 -7.45 10.66 6.65
N THR A 305 -6.32 10.24 7.25
CA THR A 305 -6.43 9.62 8.58
C THR A 305 -6.63 10.74 9.59
N LYS A 306 -7.30 10.45 10.71
CA LYS A 306 -7.47 11.40 11.83
C LYS A 306 -6.22 12.26 12.00
N ASP A 307 -6.40 13.57 11.76
CA ASP A 307 -5.62 14.71 12.26
C ASP A 307 -5.40 15.80 11.20
N SER A 308 -6.38 16.69 11.11
CA SER A 308 -6.19 18.03 10.54
C SER A 308 -6.50 19.16 11.54
N HIS A 309 -6.64 18.85 12.83
CA HIS A 309 -6.95 19.85 13.87
C HIS A 309 -6.26 19.58 15.21
N GLY A 310 -4.92 19.58 15.25
CA GLY A 310 -4.12 19.98 16.42
C GLY A 310 -4.53 19.45 17.81
N ARG A 311 -5.08 18.24 17.90
CA ARG A 311 -5.38 17.57 19.16
C ARG A 311 -4.69 16.23 19.17
N GLU A 312 -3.65 16.17 19.98
CA GLU A 312 -2.99 14.96 20.43
C GLU A 312 -4.03 14.05 21.10
N VAL A 313 -4.63 13.16 20.33
CA VAL A 313 -5.38 12.01 20.83
C VAL A 313 -5.00 10.81 19.95
N LEU A 314 -4.01 10.05 20.42
CA LEU A 314 -3.64 8.73 19.90
C LEU A 314 -4.83 7.77 20.10
N SER A 315 -5.75 7.77 19.15
CA SER A 315 -6.73 6.70 18.96
C SER A 315 -6.29 5.91 17.74
N SER A 316 -5.45 4.90 17.97
CA SER A 316 -5.00 3.91 16.97
C SER A 316 -6.12 2.99 16.46
N GLY A 317 -7.35 3.19 16.92
CA GLY A 317 -8.53 2.46 16.46
C GLY A 317 -8.99 2.99 15.12
N VAL A 318 -8.43 2.44 14.06
CA VAL A 318 -9.02 2.43 12.73
C VAL A 318 -10.04 1.29 12.69
N THR A 319 -11.21 1.52 12.10
CA THR A 319 -12.25 0.49 11.97
C THR A 319 -12.10 -0.18 10.60
N PRO A 320 -11.51 -1.38 10.50
CA PRO A 320 -11.32 -2.07 9.22
C PRO A 320 -12.63 -2.70 8.72
N LEU A 321 -12.62 -3.14 7.47
CA LEU A 321 -13.64 -4.06 6.96
C LEU A 321 -13.66 -5.35 7.80
N PRO A 322 -14.82 -6.00 7.98
CA PRO A 322 -16.10 -5.77 7.29
C PRO A 322 -16.97 -4.65 7.89
N ARG A 323 -16.51 -3.92 8.91
CA ARG A 323 -17.27 -2.79 9.44
C ARG A 323 -17.23 -1.63 8.46
N VAL A 324 -18.40 -1.19 8.01
CA VAL A 324 -18.52 -0.09 7.03
C VAL A 324 -18.78 1.23 7.76
N PRO A 325 -17.88 2.23 7.67
CA PRO A 325 -18.11 3.51 8.32
C PRO A 325 -19.23 4.31 7.63
N SER A 326 -19.90 5.15 8.41
CA SER A 326 -20.88 6.11 7.93
C SER A 326 -20.70 7.43 8.69
N PRO A 327 -20.40 8.56 8.01
CA PRO A 327 -20.22 8.70 6.57
C PRO A 327 -18.89 8.08 6.06
N LEU A 328 -18.85 7.75 4.76
CA LEU A 328 -17.62 7.32 4.09
C LEU A 328 -16.71 8.52 3.77
N ALA A 329 -15.41 8.38 3.98
CA ALA A 329 -14.42 9.34 3.53
C ALA A 329 -14.24 9.23 2.01
N GLN A 330 -14.61 10.28 1.29
CA GLN A 330 -14.53 10.35 -0.16
C GLN A 330 -13.72 11.58 -0.59
N GLN A 331 -13.03 11.46 -1.73
CA GLN A 331 -12.31 12.59 -2.31
C GLN A 331 -12.40 12.55 -3.83
N SER A 332 -12.44 13.73 -4.46
CA SER A 332 -12.32 13.88 -5.91
C SER A 332 -11.26 14.92 -6.25
N VAL A 333 -10.43 14.65 -7.26
CA VAL A 333 -9.37 15.57 -7.67
C VAL A 333 -9.01 15.39 -9.15
N ALA A 334 -8.76 16.50 -9.84
CA ALA A 334 -8.18 16.47 -11.18
C ALA A 334 -6.70 16.10 -11.11
N LEU A 335 -6.27 15.20 -11.99
CA LEU A 335 -4.88 14.81 -12.13
C LEU A 335 -4.18 15.76 -13.11
N GLY A 336 -3.61 16.82 -12.55
CA GLY A 336 -2.91 17.85 -13.31
C GLY A 336 -1.63 17.35 -14.00
N PRO A 337 -1.03 18.16 -14.90
CA PRO A 337 0.06 17.72 -15.77
C PRO A 337 1.33 17.21 -15.09
N SER A 338 1.71 17.84 -13.97
CA SER A 338 2.87 17.45 -13.16
C SER A 338 2.50 16.45 -12.06
N SER A 339 1.22 16.08 -11.92
CA SER A 339 0.75 15.28 -10.81
C SER A 339 0.93 13.78 -11.06
N VAL A 340 1.29 13.06 -10.00
CA VAL A 340 1.20 11.61 -9.90
C VAL A 340 0.24 11.29 -8.78
N LEU A 341 -0.80 10.51 -9.07
CA LEU A 341 -1.62 9.91 -8.03
C LEU A 341 -0.85 8.73 -7.45
N LEU A 342 -0.71 8.70 -6.13
CA LEU A 342 -0.18 7.59 -5.36
C LEU A 342 -1.28 7.06 -4.45
N VAL A 343 -1.51 5.76 -4.44
CA VAL A 343 -2.44 5.08 -3.53
C VAL A 343 -1.70 3.90 -2.93
N GLY A 344 -1.62 3.82 -1.61
CA GLY A 344 -0.77 2.83 -0.96
C GLY A 344 -1.16 2.53 0.48
N THR A 345 -0.58 1.47 1.01
CA THR A 345 -0.76 1.00 2.39
C THR A 345 0.07 1.83 3.38
N ASP A 346 -0.11 1.59 4.67
CA ASP A 346 0.60 2.34 5.71
C ASP A 346 2.12 2.05 5.67
N GLY A 347 2.55 0.86 5.28
CA GLY A 347 3.96 0.53 5.11
C GLY A 347 4.69 1.42 4.09
N PHE A 348 3.96 2.03 3.15
CA PHE A 348 4.49 3.14 2.34
C PHE A 348 4.21 4.51 2.98
N GLY A 349 2.96 4.75 3.42
CA GLY A 349 2.51 6.03 3.93
C GLY A 349 3.29 6.54 5.15
N ASP A 350 3.60 5.65 6.09
CA ASP A 350 4.33 5.97 7.32
C ASP A 350 5.79 6.32 7.02
N ALA A 351 6.42 5.57 6.11
CA ALA A 351 7.79 5.85 5.67
C ALA A 351 7.88 7.16 4.87
N LEU A 352 6.83 7.50 4.13
CA LEU A 352 6.70 8.76 3.39
C LEU A 352 6.55 9.96 4.34
N GLY A 353 5.71 9.84 5.37
CA GLY A 353 5.40 10.93 6.31
C GLY A 353 4.79 12.14 5.62
N ASP A 354 5.38 13.33 5.81
CA ASP A 354 5.01 14.57 5.12
C ASP A 354 5.59 14.67 3.69
N GLY A 355 6.44 13.72 3.29
CA GLY A 355 7.11 13.71 2.00
C GLY A 355 8.37 14.57 1.91
N GLU A 356 8.76 15.28 2.97
CA GLU A 356 10.00 16.09 2.98
C GLU A 356 11.25 15.24 3.29
N GLY A 357 11.04 14.04 3.85
CA GLY A 357 12.08 13.09 4.25
C GLY A 357 12.84 12.41 3.11
N ALA A 358 13.74 11.49 3.48
CA ALA A 358 14.58 10.76 2.52
C ALA A 358 13.77 9.86 1.57
N VAL A 359 12.69 9.23 2.07
CA VAL A 359 11.75 8.43 1.27
C VAL A 359 11.00 9.32 0.27
N GLY A 360 10.45 10.45 0.72
CA GLY A 360 9.82 11.41 -0.19
C GLY A 360 10.74 11.89 -1.31
N ARG A 361 12.01 12.24 -0.99
CA ARG A 361 13.00 12.59 -2.02
C ARG A 361 13.41 11.43 -2.93
N LEU A 362 13.38 10.20 -2.45
CA LEU A 362 13.62 9.01 -3.27
C LEU A 362 12.49 8.84 -4.29
N PHE A 363 11.24 8.87 -3.85
CA PHE A 363 10.08 8.68 -4.72
C PHE A 363 9.84 9.87 -5.64
N HIS A 364 10.08 11.11 -5.20
CA HIS A 364 10.02 12.28 -6.10
C HIS A 364 10.95 12.11 -7.30
N ARG A 365 12.20 11.69 -7.05
CA ARG A 365 13.17 11.40 -8.12
C ARG A 365 12.78 10.20 -8.96
N GLY A 366 12.40 9.10 -8.32
CA GLY A 366 12.05 7.84 -9.00
C GLY A 366 10.77 7.90 -9.82
N LEU A 367 9.86 8.82 -9.49
CA LEU A 367 8.55 8.98 -10.14
C LEU A 367 8.45 10.22 -11.02
N SER A 368 9.58 10.87 -11.33
CA SER A 368 9.65 12.00 -12.25
C SER A 368 9.17 11.64 -13.66
N ALA A 369 9.15 10.36 -14.03
CA ALA A 369 8.43 9.75 -15.13
C ALA A 369 8.04 8.32 -14.71
N PRO A 370 7.09 7.63 -15.38
CA PRO A 370 6.77 6.26 -15.03
C PRO A 370 8.00 5.35 -15.22
N PRO A 371 8.54 4.73 -14.15
CA PRO A 371 9.68 3.83 -14.29
C PRO A 371 9.28 2.53 -15.01
N PRO A 372 10.25 1.69 -15.44
CA PRO A 372 9.98 0.31 -15.83
C PRO A 372 9.25 -0.44 -14.70
N VAL A 373 8.39 -1.40 -15.04
CA VAL A 373 7.54 -2.12 -14.05
C VAL A 373 8.36 -2.74 -12.93
N LEU A 374 9.45 -3.46 -13.26
CA LEU A 374 10.34 -4.04 -12.25
C LEU A 374 11.14 -2.97 -11.47
N GLY A 375 11.48 -1.86 -12.11
CA GLY A 375 12.15 -0.73 -11.45
C GLY A 375 11.24 -0.04 -10.43
N PHE A 376 9.92 -0.03 -10.65
CA PHE A 376 8.96 0.48 -9.69
C PHE A 376 8.91 -0.37 -8.42
N ALA A 377 8.88 -1.71 -8.58
CA ALA A 377 8.90 -2.62 -7.44
C ALA A 377 10.22 -2.57 -6.67
N HIS A 378 11.35 -2.47 -7.38
CA HIS A 378 12.66 -2.29 -6.77
C HIS A 378 12.77 -0.97 -5.99
N LEU A 379 12.20 0.12 -6.51
CA LEU A 379 12.08 1.39 -5.79
C LEU A 379 11.25 1.25 -4.50
N LEU A 380 10.18 0.46 -4.54
CA LEU A 380 9.29 0.21 -3.40
C LEU A 380 9.91 -0.72 -2.35
N ASP A 381 10.80 -1.62 -2.76
CA ASP A 381 11.50 -2.58 -1.90
C ASP A 381 12.73 -2.01 -1.17
N PHE A 382 12.68 -0.74 -0.78
CA PHE A 382 13.79 -0.08 -0.10
C PHE A 382 14.03 -0.64 1.31
N SER A 383 15.26 -0.57 1.82
CA SER A 383 15.59 -0.91 3.20
C SER A 383 15.71 0.37 4.04
N ARG A 384 14.94 0.42 5.14
CA ARG A 384 14.95 1.51 6.12
C ARG A 384 14.58 0.95 7.47
N GLU A 385 15.37 1.27 8.49
CA GLU A 385 15.14 0.88 9.88
C GLU A 385 13.73 1.30 10.32
N THR A 386 13.05 0.41 11.05
CA THR A 386 11.66 0.54 11.55
C THR A 386 10.53 0.64 10.52
N PHE A 387 10.81 0.67 9.21
CA PHE A 387 9.80 0.66 8.16
C PHE A 387 9.91 -0.63 7.35
N ASP A 388 9.59 -1.74 8.02
CA ASP A 388 9.80 -3.10 7.54
C ASP A 388 8.51 -3.86 7.25
N ASP A 389 7.37 -3.18 7.26
CA ASP A 389 6.06 -3.73 6.89
C ASP A 389 5.92 -3.96 5.38
N ASP A 390 4.86 -4.69 5.00
CA ASP A 390 4.43 -4.83 3.62
C ASP A 390 4.18 -3.47 2.98
N ARG A 391 4.51 -3.38 1.69
CA ARG A 391 4.45 -2.11 0.96
C ARG A 391 3.71 -2.31 -0.34
N THR A 392 2.56 -1.66 -0.43
CA THR A 392 1.78 -1.61 -1.66
C THR A 392 1.62 -0.19 -2.14
N LEU A 393 1.88 0.02 -3.43
CA LEU A 393 1.76 1.31 -4.07
C LEU A 393 1.23 1.15 -5.50
N LEU A 394 0.15 1.87 -5.79
CA LEU A 394 -0.35 2.13 -7.12
C LEU A 394 -0.03 3.59 -7.48
N ALA A 395 0.61 3.79 -8.63
CA ALA A 395 0.99 5.10 -9.13
C ALA A 395 0.39 5.35 -10.52
N VAL A 396 -0.21 6.52 -10.72
CA VAL A 396 -0.89 6.90 -11.98
C VAL A 396 -0.42 8.27 -12.47
N TRP A 397 0.01 8.32 -13.73
CA TRP A 397 0.45 9.52 -14.43
C TRP A 397 -0.51 9.85 -15.59
N PRO A 398 -0.85 11.13 -15.84
CA PRO A 398 -1.50 11.53 -17.08
C PRO A 398 -0.65 11.16 -18.31
N ARG A 399 -1.23 10.49 -19.31
CA ARG A 399 -0.45 10.00 -20.46
C ARG A 399 -0.11 11.06 -21.49
N HIS A 400 -1.05 11.95 -21.80
CA HIS A 400 -0.93 12.97 -22.86
C HIS A 400 0.22 13.99 -22.65
N LEU A 401 1.03 13.80 -21.60
CA LEU A 401 2.09 14.68 -21.14
C LEU A 401 3.40 13.93 -20.87
N LEU A 402 3.43 12.63 -21.16
CA LEU A 402 4.65 11.83 -21.14
C LEU A 402 5.30 11.88 -22.53
N PRO A 403 6.64 11.91 -22.62
CA PRO A 403 7.31 11.76 -23.90
C PRO A 403 6.88 10.46 -24.56
N GLU A 404 6.53 10.49 -25.85
CA GLU A 404 6.29 9.28 -26.64
C GLU A 404 7.45 8.29 -26.42
N PRO A 405 7.17 7.00 -26.12
CA PRO A 405 8.21 6.01 -26.00
C PRO A 405 8.98 5.96 -27.32
N ARG A 406 10.28 6.25 -27.27
CA ARG A 406 11.16 6.06 -28.44
C ARG A 406 11.06 4.60 -28.85
N ARG A 407 10.43 4.35 -30.00
CA ARG A 407 10.30 3.03 -30.61
C ARG A 407 11.64 2.46 -31.04
#